data_AF-A0A6M0KWB2-F1
#
_entry.id   AF-A0A6M0KWB2-F1
#
_cell.length_a   1.000
_cell.length_b   1.000
_cell.length_c   1.000
_cell.angle_alpha   90.00
_cell.angle_beta   90.00
_cell.angle_gamma   90.00
#
_symmetry.space_group_name_H-M   'P 1'
#
loop_
_entity.id
_entity.type
_entity.pdbx_description
1 polymer ?
#
loop_
_entity_poly.entity_id
_entity_poly.type
_entity_poly.pdbx_seq_one_letter_code
_entity_poly.pdbx_strand_id
1 'polypeptide(L)'
;MRKQITLVTLSLIASAFLIGCGTDTPVADTEVTTSEADTTNITAVEKGYFIDAPVEGLSYKTPSGLAGVTDSSGSFQYRQGEEVNFSIGKLNFGEAEPTAEGLISPRELSDSEEVVLLMLRTLQAMDVDNTPSNGITIPISVISELEKISQEVSISDLSEDSEILALSTNLSEAVDEDYNGVIDVNDTVASAHYETNLENWNNGMRPDAEQGGHGEGMEFNLTQYPESNLTQEVIDSLAYMGNEERLAYDIYMVLYKYHNDNGTSLMQLANIPKSEQKHVEIVQEVIRKYNVNTDNLTDVVDPVADKDVAFADMPMGQYDIPAIQELYNMLYEKGIASPQAAMEVGCMVEVVDIDDLDHFILQAEASNATDIVAAFNILRDGSYKHYWAFDKGLKNMGVADGCAVAGEEWAKTVEEYPDTHGDSGQGGNGAGRQHGRG
;
A
#
# COMPACT_ATOMS: atom_id res chain seq x y z
N MET A 1 52.92 -21.87 4.33
CA MET A 1 53.30 -20.45 4.42
C MET A 1 52.15 -19.71 5.09
N ARG A 2 52.29 -19.36 6.37
CA ARG A 2 51.30 -18.59 7.15
C ARG A 2 51.71 -17.11 7.11
N LYS A 3 50.80 -16.21 6.75
CA LYS A 3 50.99 -14.76 6.92
C LYS A 3 50.15 -14.27 8.10
N GLN A 4 50.85 -13.75 9.11
CA GLN A 4 50.28 -12.93 10.18
C GLN A 4 50.13 -11.50 9.67
N ILE A 5 49.05 -10.81 10.06
CA ILE A 5 48.94 -9.35 10.00
C ILE A 5 48.47 -8.86 11.37
N THR A 6 49.14 -7.80 11.81
CA THR A 6 49.28 -7.28 13.18
C THR A 6 48.25 -6.19 13.48
N LEU A 7 47.71 -6.21 14.71
CA LEU A 7 46.87 -5.18 15.33
C LEU A 7 47.67 -3.90 15.63
N VAL A 8 47.09 -2.72 15.39
CA VAL A 8 47.59 -1.43 15.92
C VAL A 8 46.46 -0.70 16.62
N THR A 9 46.63 -0.50 17.93
CA THR A 9 45.81 0.34 18.81
C THR A 9 46.39 1.77 18.87
N LEU A 10 45.53 2.80 18.88
CA LEU A 10 45.95 4.19 19.12
C LEU A 10 45.07 4.83 20.21
N SER A 11 45.72 5.25 21.29
CA SER A 11 45.19 6.13 22.35
C SER A 11 45.93 7.47 22.34
N LEU A 12 45.24 8.58 22.58
CA LEU A 12 45.79 9.88 23.03
C LEU A 12 44.67 10.65 23.76
N ILE A 13 44.69 10.70 25.10
CA ILE A 13 45.34 11.66 26.02
C ILE A 13 44.64 13.04 26.06
N ALA A 14 44.06 13.30 27.24
CA ALA A 14 43.47 14.56 27.69
C ALA A 14 44.45 15.39 28.53
N SER A 15 44.28 16.72 28.53
CA SER A 15 44.64 17.73 29.56
C SER A 15 44.47 19.14 28.93
N ALA A 16 44.25 20.28 29.59
CA ALA A 16 43.52 20.75 30.77
C ALA A 16 43.90 22.25 30.93
N PHE A 17 42.92 23.17 31.10
CA PHE A 17 42.92 24.41 31.94
C PHE A 17 44.04 25.49 31.74
N LEU A 18 43.93 26.82 31.99
CA LEU A 18 43.07 27.72 32.79
C LEU A 18 43.40 29.22 32.44
N ILE A 19 42.41 30.10 32.65
CA ILE A 19 42.43 31.53 33.14
C ILE A 19 42.85 32.70 32.23
N GLY A 20 41.95 33.69 32.16
CA GLY A 20 42.26 35.13 32.07
C GLY A 20 41.10 35.99 32.60
N CYS A 21 41.32 36.70 33.70
CA CYS A 21 40.39 37.65 34.32
C CYS A 21 40.92 39.08 34.07
N GLY A 22 40.05 40.04 33.76
CA GLY A 22 40.44 41.44 33.56
C GLY A 22 39.26 42.39 33.76
N THR A 23 39.32 43.19 34.82
CA THR A 23 38.40 44.26 35.19
C THR A 23 39.06 45.61 34.96
N ASP A 24 38.37 46.58 34.35
CA ASP A 24 38.60 48.01 34.58
C ASP A 24 37.33 48.83 34.23
N THR A 25 37.04 49.83 35.05
CA THR A 25 36.05 50.92 34.89
C THR A 25 36.83 52.26 34.97
N PRO A 26 36.33 53.48 34.62
CA PRO A 26 34.93 53.93 34.48
C PRO A 26 34.66 55.00 33.35
N VAL A 27 33.42 55.51 33.33
CA VAL A 27 32.93 56.89 32.98
C VAL A 27 32.08 57.10 31.69
N ALA A 28 30.78 57.33 31.97
CA ALA A 28 29.80 58.32 31.49
C ALA A 28 29.48 58.59 29.99
N ASP A 29 28.17 58.45 29.73
CA ASP A 29 27.24 59.20 28.87
C ASP A 29 27.62 59.55 27.43
N THR A 30 26.96 58.86 26.50
CA THR A 30 26.26 59.54 25.39
C THR A 30 25.08 58.69 24.93
N GLU A 31 23.86 59.24 25.01
CA GLU A 31 22.69 58.71 24.30
C GLU A 31 22.98 58.64 22.81
N VAL A 32 22.91 57.44 22.24
CA VAL A 32 22.70 57.24 20.81
C VAL A 32 21.52 56.28 20.66
N THR A 33 20.44 56.84 20.16
CA THR A 33 19.23 56.18 19.69
C THR A 33 19.58 55.04 18.74
N THR A 34 19.55 53.81 19.25
CA THR A 34 19.57 52.59 18.44
C THR A 34 18.16 52.03 18.38
N SER A 35 17.53 52.25 17.22
CA SER A 35 16.56 51.37 16.56
C SER A 35 16.40 50.02 17.26
N GLU A 36 15.20 49.75 17.76
CA GLU A 36 14.73 48.40 18.07
C GLU A 36 14.91 47.55 16.80
N ALA A 37 15.95 46.72 16.79
CA ALA A 37 16.01 45.59 15.90
C ALA A 37 15.04 44.57 16.48
N ASP A 38 13.93 44.39 15.77
CA ASP A 38 12.94 43.35 15.90
C ASP A 38 13.64 41.99 16.13
N THR A 39 13.71 41.57 17.39
CA THR A 39 14.10 40.21 17.74
C THR A 39 12.95 39.31 17.37
N THR A 40 12.92 38.88 16.10
CA THR A 40 12.09 37.77 15.67
C THR A 40 12.43 36.57 16.55
N ASN A 41 11.56 36.24 17.50
CA ASN A 41 11.57 34.95 18.18
C ASN A 41 11.31 33.88 17.11
N ILE A 42 12.37 33.36 16.50
CA ILE A 42 12.27 32.22 15.59
C ILE A 42 12.05 31.00 16.48
N THR A 43 10.80 30.57 16.62
CA THR A 43 10.43 29.30 17.24
C THR A 43 11.19 28.16 16.58
N ALA A 44 11.67 27.20 17.38
CA ALA A 44 12.43 26.07 16.87
C ALA A 44 11.58 25.24 15.90
N VAL A 45 12.24 24.63 14.91
CA VAL A 45 11.57 23.67 14.04
C VAL A 45 11.34 22.39 14.83
N GLU A 46 10.09 21.96 14.89
CA GLU A 46 9.61 20.74 15.52
C GLU A 46 9.23 19.71 14.47
N LYS A 47 9.12 18.45 14.90
CA LYS A 47 8.69 17.32 14.08
C LYS A 47 7.28 16.92 14.50
N GLY A 48 6.37 16.80 13.54
CA GLY A 48 5.01 16.30 13.72
C GLY A 48 4.76 15.08 12.85
N TYR A 49 3.56 14.50 12.97
CA TYR A 49 3.15 13.26 12.29
C TYR A 49 1.71 13.38 11.81
N PHE A 50 1.47 13.01 10.55
CA PHE A 50 0.14 12.90 9.99
C PHE A 50 -0.37 11.46 10.12
N ILE A 51 -1.47 11.23 10.85
CA ILE A 51 -1.94 9.89 11.20
C ILE A 51 -3.38 9.66 10.76
N ASP A 52 -3.57 8.74 9.81
CA ASP A 52 -4.70 7.80 9.77
C ASP A 52 -4.15 6.42 10.18
N ALA A 53 -3.27 5.85 9.36
CA ALA A 53 -1.99 5.28 9.80
C ALA A 53 -0.88 6.29 9.45
N PRO A 54 0.43 6.04 9.66
CA PRO A 54 1.47 6.92 9.12
C PRO A 54 1.27 7.12 7.61
N VAL A 55 0.97 8.36 7.17
CA VAL A 55 0.68 8.65 5.76
C VAL A 55 1.93 9.21 5.07
N GLU A 56 2.52 8.45 4.15
CA GLU A 56 3.62 8.86 3.28
C GLU A 56 3.10 9.51 1.99
N GLY A 57 3.72 10.61 1.58
CA GLY A 57 3.44 11.24 0.28
C GLY A 57 2.54 12.48 0.32
N LEU A 58 2.10 12.93 1.50
CA LEU A 58 1.38 14.20 1.65
C LEU A 58 2.33 15.39 1.53
N SER A 59 2.03 16.33 0.65
CA SER A 59 2.74 17.61 0.61
C SER A 59 2.27 18.51 1.75
N TYR A 60 3.21 19.07 2.52
CA TYR A 60 2.90 20.00 3.60
C TYR A 60 3.56 21.37 3.42
N LYS A 61 2.91 22.44 3.92
CA LYS A 61 3.43 23.82 3.93
C LYS A 61 3.04 24.57 5.20
N THR A 62 3.90 25.47 5.68
CA THR A 62 3.65 26.34 6.84
C THR A 62 3.81 27.84 6.49
N PRO A 63 3.20 28.76 7.27
CA PRO A 63 3.37 30.19 7.11
C PRO A 63 4.82 30.68 7.20
N SER A 64 5.68 30.01 7.97
CA SER A 64 7.11 30.32 8.05
C SER A 64 7.93 29.86 6.85
N GLY A 65 7.30 29.19 5.87
CA GLY A 65 7.93 28.72 4.65
C GLY A 65 8.60 27.35 4.76
N LEU A 66 8.32 26.58 5.82
CA LEU A 66 8.65 25.16 5.83
C LEU A 66 7.71 24.44 4.86
N ALA A 67 8.27 23.55 4.06
CA ALA A 67 7.52 22.73 3.14
C ALA A 67 8.25 21.42 2.87
N GLY A 68 7.50 20.38 2.53
CA GLY A 68 8.06 19.07 2.24
C GLY A 68 6.99 18.06 1.87
N VAL A 69 7.37 16.79 1.91
CA VAL A 69 6.48 15.64 1.76
C VAL A 69 6.63 14.78 3.00
N THR A 70 5.54 14.23 3.51
CA THR A 70 5.58 13.29 4.64
C THR A 70 6.35 12.03 4.25
N ASP A 71 7.21 11.55 5.16
CA ASP A 71 7.97 10.31 4.97
C ASP A 71 7.15 9.07 5.37
N SER A 72 7.78 7.88 5.31
CA SER A 72 7.16 6.60 5.70
C SER A 72 6.67 6.53 7.16
N SER A 73 7.10 7.47 8.01
CA SER A 73 6.61 7.61 9.38
C SER A 73 5.46 8.62 9.50
N GLY A 74 4.98 9.16 8.38
CA GLY A 74 3.99 10.23 8.31
C GLY A 74 4.56 11.59 8.73
N SER A 75 5.88 11.74 8.82
CA SER A 75 6.45 12.88 9.55
C SER A 75 6.59 14.15 8.72
N PHE A 76 6.37 15.30 9.37
CA PHE A 76 6.51 16.63 8.78
C PHE A 76 7.23 17.58 9.74
N GLN A 77 7.61 18.76 9.23
CA GLN A 77 8.28 19.80 10.01
C GLN A 77 7.41 21.04 10.15
N TYR A 78 7.33 21.59 11.36
CA TYR A 78 6.55 22.79 11.66
C TYR A 78 7.25 23.64 12.73
N ARG A 79 6.64 24.78 13.07
CA ARG A 79 7.01 25.56 14.25
C ARG A 79 5.81 25.72 15.16
N GLN A 80 6.03 25.65 16.47
CA GLN A 80 4.96 25.76 17.46
C GLN A 80 4.11 27.03 17.24
N GLY A 81 2.79 26.86 17.26
CA GLY A 81 1.81 27.93 17.05
C GLY A 81 1.47 28.22 15.58
N GLU A 82 2.01 27.44 14.63
CA GLU A 82 1.66 27.55 13.21
C GLU A 82 0.77 26.40 12.76
N GLU A 83 -0.19 26.70 11.89
CA GLU A 83 -0.96 25.71 11.17
C GLU A 83 -0.12 25.10 10.03
N VAL A 84 -0.36 23.82 9.76
CA VAL A 84 0.29 23.06 8.69
C VAL A 84 -0.77 22.65 7.68
N ASN A 85 -0.64 23.11 6.44
CA ASN A 85 -1.53 22.75 5.35
C ASN A 85 -1.05 21.46 4.67
N PHE A 86 -1.96 20.51 4.40
CA PHE A 86 -1.67 19.24 3.72
C PHE A 86 -2.40 19.13 2.38
N SER A 87 -1.74 18.51 1.40
CA SER A 87 -2.28 18.34 0.04
C SER A 87 -1.70 17.12 -0.67
N ILE A 88 -2.46 16.58 -1.63
CA ILE A 88 -1.99 15.61 -2.63
C ILE A 88 -2.13 16.27 -3.99
N GLY A 89 -1.01 16.72 -4.57
CA GLY A 89 -1.03 17.60 -5.73
C GLY A 89 -1.85 18.86 -5.43
N LYS A 90 -2.91 19.11 -6.19
CA LYS A 90 -3.84 20.23 -5.98
C LYS A 90 -5.12 19.86 -5.21
N LEU A 91 -5.24 18.64 -4.71
CA LEU A 91 -6.29 18.29 -3.75
C LEU A 91 -5.81 18.70 -2.34
N ASN A 92 -6.41 19.74 -1.78
CA ASN A 92 -6.09 20.28 -0.46
C ASN A 92 -6.92 19.57 0.61
N PHE A 93 -6.26 18.99 1.61
CA PHE A 93 -6.91 18.30 2.73
C PHE A 93 -7.23 19.25 3.89
N GLY A 94 -6.72 20.48 3.88
CA GLY A 94 -6.95 21.47 4.92
C GLY A 94 -5.68 21.79 5.71
N GLU A 95 -5.85 22.55 6.78
CA GLU A 95 -4.77 22.98 7.65
C GLU A 95 -5.18 22.89 9.12
N ALA A 96 -4.24 22.59 9.99
CA ALA A 96 -4.46 22.54 11.44
C ALA A 96 -3.16 22.85 12.20
N GLU A 97 -3.29 23.35 13.43
CA GLU A 97 -2.17 23.43 14.37
C GLU A 97 -1.91 22.01 14.93
N PRO A 98 -0.66 21.50 14.89
CA PRO A 98 -0.35 20.22 15.52
C PRO A 98 -0.70 20.22 17.01
N THR A 99 -1.16 19.08 17.52
CA THR A 99 -1.39 18.94 18.97
C THR A 99 -0.10 19.14 19.76
N ALA A 100 -0.18 19.22 21.10
CA ALA A 100 0.99 19.31 21.97
C ALA A 100 2.00 18.15 21.80
N GLU A 101 1.58 17.05 21.19
CA GLU A 101 2.39 15.87 20.91
C GLU A 101 2.84 15.76 19.45
N GLY A 102 2.52 16.77 18.62
CA GLY A 102 2.87 16.82 17.21
C GLY A 102 1.93 16.03 16.29
N LEU A 103 0.73 15.66 16.74
CA LEU A 103 -0.27 14.97 15.91
C LEU A 103 -1.01 15.96 15.01
N ILE A 104 -1.19 15.59 13.75
CA ILE A 104 -2.32 16.01 12.92
C ILE A 104 -2.95 14.74 12.34
N SER A 105 -4.26 14.67 12.31
CA SER A 105 -5.03 13.63 11.64
C SER A 105 -6.18 14.26 10.84
N PRO A 106 -6.92 13.49 10.02
CA PRO A 106 -8.12 14.00 9.35
C PRO A 106 -9.12 14.68 10.29
N ARG A 107 -9.21 14.24 11.56
CA ARG A 107 -10.08 14.87 12.58
C ARG A 107 -9.57 16.24 13.04
N GLU A 108 -8.28 16.52 12.98
CA GLU A 108 -7.76 17.86 13.26
C GLU A 108 -7.97 18.84 12.09
N LEU A 109 -8.15 18.32 10.86
CA LEU A 109 -8.31 19.14 9.66
C LEU A 109 -9.76 19.62 9.43
N SER A 110 -10.76 18.98 10.05
CA SER A 110 -12.16 19.30 9.84
C SER A 110 -13.05 18.92 11.04
N ASP A 111 -13.97 19.81 11.41
CA ASP A 111 -15.03 19.54 12.39
C ASP A 111 -16.23 18.76 11.79
N SER A 112 -16.27 18.62 10.45
CA SER A 112 -17.37 17.92 9.77
C SER A 112 -17.06 16.43 9.65
N GLU A 113 -17.83 15.60 10.38
CA GLU A 113 -17.68 14.14 10.37
C GLU A 113 -17.76 13.56 8.95
N GLU A 114 -18.62 14.12 8.09
CA GLU A 114 -18.77 13.69 6.69
C GLU A 114 -17.48 13.93 5.89
N VAL A 115 -16.81 15.07 6.12
CA VAL A 115 -15.55 15.42 5.45
C VAL A 115 -14.40 14.59 6.02
N VAL A 116 -14.36 14.38 7.34
CA VAL A 116 -13.37 13.51 7.98
C VAL A 116 -13.46 12.10 7.40
N LEU A 117 -14.66 11.56 7.27
CA LEU A 117 -14.89 10.24 6.71
C LEU A 117 -14.46 10.15 5.24
N LEU A 118 -14.78 11.18 4.44
CA LEU A 118 -14.34 11.27 3.05
C LEU A 118 -12.81 11.28 2.94
N MET A 119 -12.12 12.02 3.82
CA MET A 119 -10.65 12.03 3.90
C MET A 119 -10.10 10.64 4.22
N LEU A 120 -10.63 9.97 5.26
CA LEU A 120 -10.16 8.66 5.70
C LEU A 120 -10.31 7.62 4.58
N ARG A 121 -11.50 7.55 3.97
CA ARG A 121 -11.77 6.63 2.86
C ARG A 121 -10.87 6.91 1.68
N THR A 122 -10.70 8.19 1.32
CA THR A 122 -9.84 8.60 0.21
C THR A 122 -8.38 8.22 0.46
N LEU A 123 -7.84 8.48 1.65
CA LEU A 123 -6.45 8.15 1.98
C LEU A 123 -6.20 6.64 1.97
N GLN A 124 -7.07 5.88 2.63
CA GLN A 124 -6.94 4.41 2.71
C GLN A 124 -7.14 3.74 1.36
N ALA A 125 -8.03 4.26 0.52
CA ALA A 125 -8.24 3.72 -0.82
C ALA A 125 -7.07 4.06 -1.75
N MET A 126 -6.41 5.20 -1.57
CA MET A 126 -5.20 5.53 -2.35
C MET A 126 -3.99 4.69 -1.99
N ASP A 127 -4.05 3.87 -0.94
CA ASP A 127 -2.89 3.16 -0.44
C ASP A 127 -2.30 2.20 -1.49
N VAL A 128 -0.98 2.21 -1.62
CA VAL A 128 -0.27 1.57 -2.75
C VAL A 128 -0.46 0.06 -2.81
N ASP A 129 -0.70 -0.57 -1.66
CA ASP A 129 -0.85 -2.01 -1.47
C ASP A 129 -2.21 -2.39 -0.87
N ASN A 130 -3.16 -1.45 -0.83
CA ASN A 130 -4.49 -1.63 -0.24
C ASN A 130 -4.48 -2.22 1.17
N THR A 131 -3.39 -1.98 1.93
CA THR A 131 -3.22 -2.48 3.29
C THR A 131 -2.89 -1.34 4.27
N PRO A 132 -3.83 -0.38 4.51
CA PRO A 132 -3.57 0.83 5.29
C PRO A 132 -2.98 0.60 6.68
N SER A 133 -3.20 -0.59 7.22
CA SER A 133 -2.74 -1.02 8.53
C SER A 133 -1.21 -1.05 8.67
N ASN A 134 -0.44 -1.15 7.56
CA ASN A 134 1.03 -1.13 7.58
C ASN A 134 1.62 0.27 7.34
N GLY A 135 0.77 1.30 7.28
CA GLY A 135 1.09 2.62 6.73
C GLY A 135 0.20 2.91 5.53
N ILE A 136 0.15 4.17 5.11
CA ILE A 136 -0.56 4.55 3.90
C ILE A 136 0.45 5.24 3.00
N THR A 137 0.77 4.66 1.85
CA THR A 137 1.71 5.24 0.89
C THR A 137 0.96 5.73 -0.34
N ILE A 138 0.93 7.05 -0.54
CA ILE A 138 0.26 7.65 -1.70
C ILE A 138 1.10 7.47 -2.98
N PRO A 139 0.56 6.86 -4.05
CA PRO A 139 1.28 6.64 -5.29
C PRO A 139 1.71 7.94 -5.99
N ILE A 140 2.96 7.97 -6.48
CA ILE A 140 3.49 9.10 -7.27
C ILE A 140 2.62 9.38 -8.52
N SER A 141 2.01 8.35 -9.09
CA SER A 141 1.07 8.49 -10.22
C SER A 141 -0.15 9.32 -9.86
N VAL A 142 -0.76 9.07 -8.70
CA VAL A 142 -1.91 9.83 -8.18
C VAL A 142 -1.51 11.28 -7.90
N ILE A 143 -0.39 11.49 -7.21
CA ILE A 143 0.16 12.84 -6.94
C ILE A 143 0.36 13.61 -8.24
N SER A 144 1.00 13.00 -9.23
CA SER A 144 1.33 13.63 -10.51
C SER A 144 0.10 14.00 -11.33
N GLU A 145 -0.99 13.23 -11.25
CA GLU A 145 -2.24 13.60 -11.91
C GLU A 145 -3.00 14.69 -11.15
N LEU A 146 -3.04 14.62 -9.82
CA LEU A 146 -3.67 15.66 -9.02
C LEU A 146 -2.91 16.99 -9.11
N GLU A 147 -1.63 17.01 -9.50
CA GLU A 147 -0.94 18.25 -9.89
C GLU A 147 -1.46 18.85 -11.21
N LYS A 148 -2.02 18.03 -12.10
CA LYS A 148 -2.46 18.46 -13.44
C LYS A 148 -3.89 19.00 -13.46
N ILE A 149 -4.69 18.78 -12.42
CA ILE A 149 -6.06 19.31 -12.37
C ILE A 149 -6.04 20.84 -12.47
N SER A 150 -7.11 21.43 -13.00
CA SER A 150 -7.10 22.82 -13.48
C SER A 150 -6.89 23.86 -12.39
N GLN A 151 -7.31 23.56 -11.16
CA GLN A 151 -7.22 24.46 -10.02
C GLN A 151 -7.11 23.64 -8.72
N GLU A 152 -6.70 24.31 -7.65
CA GLU A 152 -6.77 23.72 -6.32
C GLU A 152 -8.22 23.46 -5.92
N VAL A 153 -8.46 22.28 -5.33
CA VAL A 153 -9.77 21.85 -4.84
C VAL A 153 -9.60 21.48 -3.38
N SER A 154 -10.42 22.06 -2.50
CA SER A 154 -10.46 21.65 -1.10
C SER A 154 -11.35 20.43 -0.95
N ILE A 155 -10.89 19.40 -0.26
CA ILE A 155 -11.72 18.23 0.03
C ILE A 155 -12.93 18.59 0.90
N SER A 156 -12.86 19.68 1.67
CA SER A 156 -14.00 20.23 2.43
C SER A 156 -15.14 20.75 1.56
N ASP A 157 -14.86 21.04 0.28
CA ASP A 157 -15.87 21.48 -0.69
C ASP A 157 -16.54 20.29 -1.39
N LEU A 158 -16.06 19.07 -1.12
CA LEU A 158 -16.57 17.83 -1.68
C LEU A 158 -17.46 17.13 -0.64
N SER A 159 -18.55 16.56 -1.12
CA SER A 159 -19.63 16.01 -0.29
C SER A 159 -20.05 14.60 -0.71
N GLU A 160 -19.60 14.14 -1.88
CA GLU A 160 -19.90 12.81 -2.40
C GLU A 160 -18.66 12.18 -3.03
N ASP A 161 -18.56 10.85 -2.96
CA ASP A 161 -17.50 10.06 -3.60
C ASP A 161 -17.36 10.44 -5.08
N SER A 162 -18.47 10.60 -5.79
CA SER A 162 -18.47 10.96 -7.21
C SER A 162 -17.72 12.27 -7.53
N GLU A 163 -17.65 13.20 -6.58
CA GLU A 163 -16.93 14.46 -6.74
C GLU A 163 -15.42 14.27 -6.60
N ILE A 164 -14.97 13.34 -5.74
CA ILE A 164 -13.56 12.90 -5.62
C ILE A 164 -13.14 12.19 -6.91
N LEU A 165 -13.96 11.23 -7.37
CA LEU A 165 -13.70 10.44 -8.58
C LEU A 165 -13.63 11.32 -9.84
N ALA A 166 -14.40 12.41 -9.87
CA ALA A 166 -14.42 13.35 -10.98
C ALA A 166 -13.17 14.24 -11.08
N LEU A 167 -12.31 14.30 -10.05
CA LEU A 167 -11.14 15.18 -10.06
C LEU A 167 -10.10 14.75 -11.11
N SER A 168 -9.88 13.44 -11.24
CA SER A 168 -8.92 12.87 -12.19
C SER A 168 -9.21 11.39 -12.42
N THR A 169 -8.98 10.93 -13.65
CA THR A 169 -9.11 9.50 -13.99
C THR A 169 -8.22 8.64 -13.09
N ASN A 170 -6.91 8.88 -12.99
CA ASN A 170 -6.06 8.02 -12.14
C ASN A 170 -6.37 8.12 -10.64
N LEU A 171 -7.01 9.21 -10.19
CA LEU A 171 -7.52 9.23 -8.82
C LEU A 171 -8.70 8.27 -8.71
N SER A 172 -9.69 8.39 -9.60
CA SER A 172 -10.81 7.46 -9.65
C SER A 172 -10.34 6.01 -9.69
N GLU A 173 -9.34 5.69 -10.51
CA GLU A 173 -8.81 4.32 -10.61
C GLU A 173 -8.06 3.84 -9.36
N ALA A 174 -7.53 4.75 -8.56
CA ALA A 174 -6.83 4.42 -7.32
C ALA A 174 -7.80 4.24 -6.15
N VAL A 175 -8.91 4.97 -6.11
CA VAL A 175 -9.83 4.93 -4.95
C VAL A 175 -11.13 4.18 -5.21
N ASP A 176 -11.41 3.85 -6.47
CA ASP A 176 -12.57 3.12 -6.99
C ASP A 176 -12.02 2.13 -8.04
N GLU A 177 -11.20 1.19 -7.57
CA GLU A 177 -10.63 0.07 -8.34
C GLU A 177 -11.75 -0.76 -8.96
N ASP A 178 -12.86 -0.86 -8.24
CA ASP A 178 -14.06 -1.51 -8.71
C ASP A 178 -14.90 -0.61 -9.61
N TYR A 179 -14.53 0.64 -9.94
CA TYR A 179 -15.23 1.66 -10.78
C TYR A 179 -16.77 1.77 -10.57
N ASN A 180 -17.32 1.44 -9.41
CA ASN A 180 -18.76 1.48 -9.15
C ASN A 180 -19.28 2.91 -8.92
N GLY A 181 -18.39 3.90 -8.92
CA GLY A 181 -18.71 5.31 -8.66
C GLY A 181 -18.72 5.66 -7.17
N VAL A 182 -18.13 4.80 -6.32
CA VAL A 182 -18.04 4.90 -4.86
C VAL A 182 -16.60 4.56 -4.49
N ILE A 183 -16.07 5.20 -3.45
CA ILE A 183 -14.73 4.87 -2.96
C ILE A 183 -14.77 3.48 -2.30
N ASP A 184 -13.86 2.58 -2.69
CA ASP A 184 -13.87 1.15 -2.31
C ASP A 184 -13.76 0.91 -0.80
N VAL A 185 -13.05 1.79 -0.10
CA VAL A 185 -12.96 1.73 1.35
C VAL A 185 -14.27 2.20 1.97
N ASN A 186 -14.99 1.32 2.67
CA ASN A 186 -16.23 1.65 3.36
C ASN A 186 -15.99 2.54 4.59
N ASP A 187 -16.89 3.48 4.83
CA ASP A 187 -17.00 4.32 6.04
C ASP A 187 -16.59 3.64 7.35
N THR A 188 -17.19 2.48 7.66
CA THR A 188 -16.97 1.77 8.93
C THR A 188 -15.56 1.19 9.03
N VAL A 189 -15.03 0.69 7.91
CA VAL A 189 -13.66 0.16 7.84
C VAL A 189 -12.67 1.31 8.02
N ALA A 190 -12.90 2.41 7.29
CA ALA A 190 -12.06 3.60 7.37
C ALA A 190 -11.97 4.16 8.79
N SER A 191 -13.13 4.34 9.45
CA SER A 191 -13.17 4.81 10.83
C SER A 191 -12.54 3.84 11.82
N ALA A 192 -12.76 2.53 11.68
CA ALA A 192 -12.19 1.54 12.59
C ALA A 192 -10.65 1.48 12.50
N HIS A 193 -10.13 1.54 11.28
CA HIS A 193 -8.70 1.63 11.02
C HIS A 193 -8.09 2.88 11.68
N TYR A 194 -8.70 4.04 11.44
CA TYR A 194 -8.28 5.31 12.01
C TYR A 194 -8.27 5.31 13.55
N GLU A 195 -9.36 4.87 14.17
CA GLU A 195 -9.50 4.89 15.63
C GLU A 195 -8.48 3.94 16.29
N THR A 196 -8.10 2.83 15.63
CA THR A 196 -7.04 1.92 16.10
C THR A 196 -5.69 2.63 16.18
N ASN A 197 -5.32 3.37 15.14
CA ASN A 197 -4.08 4.13 15.09
C ASN A 197 -4.08 5.33 16.05
N LEU A 198 -5.23 5.98 16.22
CA LEU A 198 -5.39 7.04 17.21
C LEU A 198 -5.26 6.50 18.64
N GLU A 199 -5.78 5.31 18.93
CA GLU A 199 -5.56 4.61 20.20
C GLU A 199 -4.08 4.30 20.42
N ASN A 200 -3.38 3.76 19.41
CA ASN A 200 -1.93 3.53 19.46
C ASN A 200 -1.16 4.82 19.77
N TRP A 201 -1.50 5.91 19.09
CA TRP A 201 -0.92 7.23 19.35
C TRP A 201 -1.15 7.67 20.80
N ASN A 202 -2.39 7.60 21.28
CA ASN A 202 -2.73 8.00 22.66
C ASN A 202 -2.05 7.14 23.72
N ASN A 203 -1.71 5.89 23.38
CA ASN A 203 -0.94 4.98 24.22
C ASN A 203 0.58 5.22 24.15
N GLY A 204 1.03 6.25 23.45
CA GLY A 204 2.44 6.63 23.36
C GLY A 204 3.24 5.87 22.31
N MET A 205 2.59 5.04 21.48
CA MET A 205 3.24 4.42 20.33
C MET A 205 3.45 5.50 19.27
N ARG A 206 4.71 5.73 18.89
CA ARG A 206 5.08 6.71 17.84
C ARG A 206 5.71 5.95 16.67
N PRO A 207 5.44 6.34 15.41
CA PRO A 207 5.92 5.61 14.24
C PRO A 207 7.46 5.46 14.15
N ASP A 208 8.22 6.35 14.79
CA ASP A 208 9.68 6.41 14.73
C ASP A 208 10.39 6.22 16.08
N ALA A 209 9.65 5.88 17.16
CA ALA A 209 10.28 5.61 18.43
C ALA A 209 11.14 4.34 18.35
N GLU A 210 12.45 4.45 18.61
CA GLU A 210 13.34 3.30 18.83
C GLU A 210 12.94 2.54 20.12
N GLN A 211 11.85 1.78 20.06
CA GLN A 211 11.51 0.70 20.97
C GLN A 211 10.84 -0.41 20.17
N GLY A 212 11.38 -1.62 20.28
CA GLY A 212 10.93 -2.79 19.52
C GLY A 212 9.44 -3.05 19.65
N GLY A 213 8.80 -3.25 18.50
CA GLY A 213 7.37 -3.46 18.36
C GLY A 213 6.78 -2.43 17.41
N HIS A 214 6.92 -2.67 16.11
CA HIS A 214 6.09 -2.01 15.10
C HIS A 214 4.62 -2.20 15.51
N GLY A 215 3.85 -1.11 15.50
CA GLY A 215 2.42 -1.17 15.75
C GLY A 215 1.78 -2.08 14.72
N GLU A 216 1.23 -3.20 15.19
CA GLU A 216 0.48 -4.16 14.40
C GLU A 216 -0.83 -3.50 13.92
N GLY A 217 -0.80 -2.87 12.76
CA GLY A 217 -1.80 -3.26 11.77
C GLY A 217 -1.61 -4.75 11.51
N MET A 218 -2.68 -5.50 11.18
CA MET A 218 -2.50 -6.92 10.88
C MET A 218 -1.82 -7.10 9.52
N GLU A 219 -0.54 -6.70 9.43
CA GLU A 219 0.48 -7.34 8.64
C GLU A 219 0.29 -8.85 8.77
N PHE A 220 0.51 -9.57 7.67
CA PHE A 220 0.65 -11.02 7.74
C PHE A 220 1.84 -11.36 8.64
N ASN A 221 1.59 -11.40 9.95
CA ASN A 221 2.65 -11.58 10.92
C ASN A 221 2.88 -13.08 11.07
N LEU A 222 3.78 -13.62 10.26
CA LEU A 222 4.15 -15.04 10.31
C LEU A 222 4.62 -15.52 11.69
N THR A 223 5.08 -14.61 12.54
CA THR A 223 5.57 -14.92 13.89
C THR A 223 4.45 -15.26 14.87
N GLN A 224 3.20 -14.88 14.57
CA GLN A 224 2.03 -15.25 15.39
C GLN A 224 1.63 -16.72 15.25
N TYR A 225 2.12 -17.39 14.19
CA TYR A 225 1.83 -18.79 13.93
C TYR A 225 3.03 -19.68 14.31
N PRO A 226 2.80 -20.78 15.05
CA PRO A 226 3.86 -21.74 15.34
C PRO A 226 4.40 -22.36 14.04
N GLU A 227 5.65 -22.83 14.06
CA GLU A 227 6.19 -23.63 12.95
C GLU A 227 5.43 -24.96 12.81
N SER A 228 5.08 -25.26 11.57
CA SER A 228 4.40 -26.47 11.12
C SER A 228 5.42 -27.48 10.57
N ASN A 229 5.14 -28.77 10.68
CA ASN A 229 5.96 -29.77 9.98
C ASN A 229 5.50 -29.85 8.52
N LEU A 230 6.27 -29.26 7.61
CA LEU A 230 5.91 -29.24 6.19
C LEU A 230 6.12 -30.61 5.54
N THR A 231 5.12 -31.04 4.77
CA THR A 231 5.25 -32.16 3.83
C THR A 231 5.95 -31.67 2.56
N GLN A 232 6.45 -32.60 1.74
CA GLN A 232 7.05 -32.22 0.45
C GLN A 232 6.04 -31.54 -0.48
N GLU A 233 4.77 -31.98 -0.48
CA GLU A 233 3.69 -31.37 -1.27
C GLU A 233 3.49 -29.89 -0.91
N VAL A 234 3.51 -29.55 0.39
CA VAL A 234 3.40 -28.15 0.85
C VAL A 234 4.66 -27.33 0.54
N ILE A 235 5.83 -27.96 0.49
CA ILE A 235 7.06 -27.29 0.07
C ILE A 235 7.02 -27.00 -1.44
N ASP A 236 6.54 -27.94 -2.24
CA ASP A 236 6.43 -27.79 -3.70
C ASP A 236 5.39 -26.70 -4.04
N SER A 237 4.29 -26.58 -3.29
CA SER A 237 3.29 -25.51 -3.49
C SER A 237 3.83 -24.10 -3.22
N LEU A 238 4.67 -23.91 -2.19
CA LEU A 238 5.31 -22.61 -1.94
C LEU A 238 6.20 -22.17 -3.11
N ALA A 239 6.97 -23.11 -3.66
CA ALA A 239 7.82 -22.82 -4.81
C ALA A 239 6.99 -22.51 -6.06
N TYR A 240 5.89 -23.24 -6.27
CA TYR A 240 4.97 -22.98 -7.38
C TYR A 240 4.34 -21.59 -7.27
N MET A 241 3.69 -21.28 -6.14
CA MET A 241 3.03 -19.98 -5.92
C MET A 241 4.00 -18.82 -6.08
N GLY A 242 5.21 -18.91 -5.54
CA GLY A 242 6.18 -17.83 -5.70
C GLY A 242 6.58 -17.55 -7.17
N ASN A 243 6.53 -18.55 -8.05
CA ASN A 243 6.73 -18.34 -9.49
C ASN A 243 5.46 -17.84 -10.19
N GLU A 244 4.28 -18.26 -9.74
CA GLU A 244 2.99 -17.85 -10.31
C GLU A 244 2.67 -16.38 -10.03
N GLU A 245 2.83 -15.94 -8.79
CA GLU A 245 2.69 -14.53 -8.39
C GLU A 245 3.72 -13.65 -9.12
N ARG A 246 4.92 -14.19 -9.36
CA ARG A 246 5.93 -13.51 -10.18
C ARG A 246 5.52 -13.44 -11.66
N LEU A 247 4.85 -14.47 -12.17
CA LEU A 247 4.26 -14.46 -13.50
C LEU A 247 3.18 -13.39 -13.62
N ALA A 248 2.28 -13.26 -12.65
CA ALA A 248 1.25 -12.23 -12.61
C ALA A 248 1.90 -10.83 -12.68
N TYR A 249 2.88 -10.56 -11.82
CA TYR A 249 3.65 -9.31 -11.86
C TYR A 249 4.25 -9.01 -13.25
N ASP A 250 5.01 -9.98 -13.79
CA ASP A 250 5.78 -9.80 -15.01
C ASP A 250 4.87 -9.62 -16.22
N ILE A 251 3.77 -10.38 -16.31
CA ILE A 251 2.86 -10.32 -17.44
C ILE A 251 2.07 -9.02 -17.45
N TYR A 252 1.65 -8.52 -16.29
CA TYR A 252 0.97 -7.22 -16.18
C TYR A 252 1.88 -6.08 -16.57
N MET A 253 3.09 -6.04 -16.02
CA MET A 253 4.05 -4.98 -16.32
C MET A 253 4.44 -4.94 -17.80
N VAL A 254 4.67 -6.10 -18.43
CA VAL A 254 5.07 -6.14 -19.85
C VAL A 254 3.91 -5.79 -20.78
N LEU A 255 2.68 -6.22 -20.48
CA LEU A 255 1.50 -5.91 -21.28
C LEU A 255 1.08 -4.45 -21.12
N TYR A 256 1.11 -3.91 -19.89
CA TYR A 256 0.89 -2.48 -19.66
C TYR A 256 1.86 -1.65 -20.49
N LYS A 257 3.15 -1.94 -20.37
CA LYS A 257 4.19 -1.25 -21.14
C LYS A 257 3.92 -1.32 -22.64
N TYR A 258 3.62 -2.51 -23.17
CA TYR A 258 3.39 -2.71 -24.59
C TYR A 258 2.19 -1.88 -25.09
N HIS A 259 1.04 -1.93 -24.41
CA HIS A 259 -0.15 -1.19 -24.84
C HIS A 259 -0.02 0.31 -24.64
N ASN A 260 0.62 0.74 -23.54
CA ASN A 260 0.89 2.15 -23.28
C ASN A 260 1.80 2.76 -24.35
N ASP A 261 2.88 2.05 -24.73
CA ASP A 261 3.77 2.47 -25.84
C ASP A 261 3.03 2.52 -27.19
N ASN A 262 1.95 1.74 -27.35
CA ASN A 262 1.07 1.74 -28.52
C ASN A 262 -0.18 2.64 -28.37
N GLY A 263 -0.21 3.50 -27.36
CA GLY A 263 -1.21 4.56 -27.20
C GLY A 263 -2.50 4.16 -26.48
N THR A 264 -2.52 3.04 -25.78
CA THR A 264 -3.64 2.63 -24.92
C THR A 264 -3.16 2.39 -23.48
N SER A 265 -3.63 3.21 -22.55
CA SER A 265 -3.46 2.97 -21.11
C SER A 265 -4.43 1.90 -20.64
N LEU A 266 -3.90 0.86 -19.98
CA LEU A 266 -4.68 -0.19 -19.31
C LEU A 266 -4.29 -0.21 -17.84
N MET A 267 -5.06 0.50 -17.00
CA MET A 267 -4.59 0.89 -15.67
C MET A 267 -4.65 -0.24 -14.65
N GLN A 268 -5.53 -1.22 -14.84
CA GLN A 268 -5.51 -2.48 -14.09
C GLN A 268 -4.13 -3.14 -14.19
N LEU A 269 -3.54 -3.21 -15.39
CA LEU A 269 -2.20 -3.77 -15.61
C LEU A 269 -1.06 -2.89 -15.05
N ALA A 270 -1.35 -1.64 -14.66
CA ALA A 270 -0.37 -0.72 -14.07
C ALA A 270 -0.43 -0.69 -12.53
N ASN A 271 -1.61 -0.89 -11.96
CA ASN A 271 -1.88 -0.75 -10.54
C ASN A 271 -1.72 -2.08 -9.79
N ILE A 272 -2.29 -3.17 -10.34
CA ILE A 272 -2.28 -4.51 -9.72
C ILE A 272 -0.87 -5.07 -9.46
N PRO A 273 0.16 -4.86 -10.30
CA PRO A 273 1.51 -5.41 -10.06
C PRO A 273 2.11 -5.09 -8.69
N LYS A 274 1.69 -4.02 -8.00
CA LYS A 274 2.18 -3.74 -6.64
C LYS A 274 1.69 -4.79 -5.63
N SER A 275 0.43 -5.21 -5.76
CA SER A 275 -0.15 -6.31 -4.99
C SER A 275 0.59 -7.61 -5.26
N GLU A 276 0.89 -7.91 -6.54
CA GLU A 276 1.64 -9.12 -6.93
C GLU A 276 3.06 -9.15 -6.37
N GLN A 277 3.73 -7.99 -6.28
CA GLN A 277 5.01 -7.93 -5.60
C GLN A 277 4.86 -8.33 -4.12
N LYS A 278 3.81 -7.85 -3.44
CA LYS A 278 3.56 -8.20 -2.04
C LYS A 278 3.23 -9.69 -1.87
N HIS A 279 2.48 -10.28 -2.80
CA HIS A 279 2.22 -11.71 -2.82
C HIS A 279 3.52 -12.53 -2.89
N VAL A 280 4.43 -12.18 -3.82
CA VAL A 280 5.76 -12.81 -3.90
C VAL A 280 6.53 -12.66 -2.59
N GLU A 281 6.50 -11.47 -1.97
CA GLU A 281 7.19 -11.22 -0.70
C GLU A 281 6.61 -12.05 0.45
N ILE A 282 5.28 -12.20 0.54
CA ILE A 282 4.62 -13.07 1.53
C ILE A 282 5.10 -14.53 1.37
N VAL A 283 5.14 -15.04 0.14
CA VAL A 283 5.65 -16.40 -0.13
C VAL A 283 7.12 -16.51 0.28
N GLN A 284 7.96 -15.52 -0.05
CA GLN A 284 9.37 -15.51 0.37
C GLN A 284 9.54 -15.50 1.89
N GLU A 285 8.69 -14.81 2.64
CA GLU A 285 8.74 -14.82 4.10
C GLU A 285 8.44 -16.20 4.68
N VAL A 286 7.47 -16.93 4.10
CA VAL A 286 7.21 -18.34 4.47
C VAL A 286 8.42 -19.21 4.15
N ILE A 287 8.99 -19.09 2.95
CA ILE A 287 10.18 -19.85 2.52
C ILE A 287 11.36 -19.58 3.47
N ARG A 288 11.56 -18.31 3.89
CA ARG A 288 12.58 -17.91 4.87
C ARG A 288 12.31 -18.53 6.24
N LYS A 289 11.07 -18.50 6.73
CA LYS A 289 10.67 -19.06 8.04
C LYS A 289 11.07 -20.54 8.15
N TYR A 290 10.78 -21.32 7.11
CA TYR A 290 11.07 -22.75 7.08
C TYR A 290 12.48 -23.10 6.59
N ASN A 291 13.24 -22.10 6.13
CA ASN A 291 14.51 -22.30 5.44
C ASN A 291 14.39 -23.42 4.38
N VAL A 292 13.35 -23.31 3.55
CA VAL A 292 13.04 -24.29 2.52
C VAL A 292 14.25 -24.50 1.62
N ASN A 293 14.65 -25.76 1.44
CA ASN A 293 15.74 -26.11 0.55
C ASN A 293 15.19 -26.37 -0.85
N THR A 294 15.44 -25.43 -1.75
CA THR A 294 14.97 -25.46 -3.14
C THR A 294 15.60 -26.60 -3.96
N ASP A 295 16.78 -27.10 -3.55
CA ASP A 295 17.43 -28.29 -4.15
C ASP A 295 16.60 -29.60 -4.05
N ASN A 296 15.63 -29.65 -3.14
CA ASN A 296 14.80 -30.83 -2.89
C ASN A 296 13.40 -30.73 -3.50
N LEU A 297 13.11 -29.66 -4.23
CA LEU A 297 11.82 -29.49 -4.91
C LEU A 297 11.65 -30.56 -5.98
N THR A 298 10.45 -31.13 -6.03
CA THR A 298 10.19 -32.25 -6.95
C THR A 298 9.73 -31.79 -8.32
N ASP A 299 9.10 -30.62 -8.37
CA ASP A 299 8.47 -30.04 -9.56
C ASP A 299 9.17 -28.76 -10.07
N VAL A 300 10.20 -28.28 -9.36
CA VAL A 300 10.89 -27.01 -9.65
C VAL A 300 12.40 -27.20 -9.53
N VAL A 301 13.18 -26.68 -10.48
CA VAL A 301 14.65 -26.82 -10.48
C VAL A 301 15.34 -25.63 -9.80
N ASP A 302 14.87 -24.41 -10.06
CA ASP A 302 15.40 -23.18 -9.47
C ASP A 302 14.25 -22.14 -9.42
N PRO A 303 13.49 -22.06 -8.31
CA PRO A 303 12.34 -21.17 -8.23
C PRO A 303 12.78 -19.71 -8.23
N VAL A 304 12.08 -18.86 -8.99
CA VAL A 304 12.40 -17.42 -9.05
C VAL A 304 12.25 -16.75 -7.67
N ALA A 305 11.22 -17.13 -6.92
CA ALA A 305 11.00 -16.67 -5.54
C ALA A 305 11.72 -17.57 -4.52
N ASP A 306 13.05 -17.45 -4.45
CA ASP A 306 13.87 -18.09 -3.40
C ASP A 306 14.06 -17.14 -2.20
N LYS A 307 14.39 -17.67 -1.02
CA LYS A 307 14.56 -16.95 0.25
C LYS A 307 15.62 -15.83 0.19
N ASP A 308 16.63 -15.98 -0.67
CA ASP A 308 17.78 -15.08 -0.76
C ASP A 308 17.79 -14.17 -2.00
N VAL A 309 16.80 -14.28 -2.89
CA VAL A 309 16.72 -13.47 -4.11
C VAL A 309 15.90 -12.22 -3.82
N ALA A 310 16.46 -11.03 -4.03
CA ALA A 310 15.69 -9.80 -3.92
C ALA A 310 14.70 -9.71 -5.09
N PHE A 311 13.50 -9.19 -4.85
CA PHE A 311 12.46 -9.06 -5.89
C PHE A 311 12.96 -8.34 -7.16
N ALA A 312 13.78 -7.29 -6.98
CA ALA A 312 14.36 -6.52 -8.07
C ALA A 312 15.39 -7.29 -8.92
N ASP A 313 15.96 -8.37 -8.38
CA ASP A 313 16.95 -9.22 -9.04
C ASP A 313 16.33 -10.44 -9.74
N MET A 314 15.03 -10.70 -9.53
CA MET A 314 14.30 -11.77 -10.19
C MET A 314 14.19 -11.53 -11.71
N PRO A 315 14.54 -12.50 -12.56
CA PRO A 315 14.50 -12.32 -14.01
C PRO A 315 13.05 -12.26 -14.53
N MET A 316 12.71 -11.17 -15.21
CA MET A 316 11.37 -11.00 -15.78
C MET A 316 11.09 -12.00 -16.90
N GLY A 317 9.95 -12.70 -16.82
CA GLY A 317 9.45 -13.59 -17.86
C GLY A 317 10.25 -14.88 -18.08
N GLN A 318 11.10 -15.25 -17.11
CA GLN A 318 11.91 -16.47 -17.13
C GLN A 318 11.60 -17.32 -15.92
N TYR A 319 11.10 -18.54 -16.14
CA TYR A 319 10.71 -19.48 -15.09
C TYR A 319 11.27 -20.86 -15.38
N ASP A 320 11.82 -21.51 -14.35
CA ASP A 320 12.34 -22.87 -14.46
C ASP A 320 11.26 -23.95 -14.30
N ILE A 321 10.02 -23.55 -13.98
CA ILE A 321 8.83 -24.41 -14.01
C ILE A 321 8.25 -24.39 -15.44
N PRO A 322 8.32 -25.48 -16.22
CA PRO A 322 7.90 -25.48 -17.62
C PRO A 322 6.44 -25.05 -17.82
N ALA A 323 5.54 -25.45 -16.91
CA ALA A 323 4.13 -25.07 -16.97
C ALA A 323 3.93 -23.56 -16.87
N ILE A 324 4.61 -22.90 -15.93
CA ILE A 324 4.56 -21.44 -15.74
C ILE A 324 5.23 -20.73 -16.92
N GLN A 325 6.34 -21.24 -17.43
CA GLN A 325 6.98 -20.65 -18.62
C GLN A 325 6.10 -20.76 -19.87
N GLU A 326 5.41 -21.88 -20.06
CA GLU A 326 4.43 -22.07 -21.15
C GLU A 326 3.22 -21.15 -20.97
N LEU A 327 2.71 -21.01 -19.75
CA LEU A 327 1.63 -20.09 -19.40
C LEU A 327 2.03 -18.65 -19.73
N TYR A 328 3.18 -18.17 -19.26
CA TYR A 328 3.68 -16.82 -19.53
C TYR A 328 3.77 -16.55 -21.04
N ASN A 329 4.35 -17.47 -21.81
CA ASN A 329 4.51 -17.32 -23.25
C ASN A 329 3.14 -17.23 -23.96
N MET A 330 2.19 -18.07 -23.56
CA MET A 330 0.84 -18.08 -24.11
C MET A 330 0.09 -16.77 -23.78
N LEU A 331 0.14 -16.33 -22.52
CA LEU A 331 -0.49 -15.10 -22.07
C LEU A 331 0.13 -13.87 -22.75
N TYR A 332 1.45 -13.85 -22.92
CA TYR A 332 2.12 -12.76 -23.61
C TYR A 332 1.67 -12.66 -25.06
N GLU A 333 1.68 -13.79 -25.79
CA GLU A 333 1.25 -13.83 -27.20
C GLU A 333 -0.21 -13.39 -27.35
N LYS A 334 -1.10 -13.83 -26.44
CA LYS A 334 -2.49 -13.40 -26.42
C LYS A 334 -2.62 -11.91 -26.11
N GLY A 335 -1.96 -11.44 -25.05
CA GLY A 335 -2.13 -10.10 -24.51
C GLY A 335 -1.68 -9.00 -25.45
N ILE A 336 -0.62 -9.21 -26.23
CA ILE A 336 -0.15 -8.21 -27.21
C ILE A 336 -1.08 -8.06 -28.42
N ALA A 337 -2.04 -8.96 -28.62
CA ALA A 337 -2.91 -8.96 -29.80
C ALA A 337 -3.86 -7.75 -29.84
N SER A 338 -4.36 -7.32 -28.69
CA SER A 338 -5.21 -6.12 -28.56
C SER A 338 -5.34 -5.68 -27.10
N PRO A 339 -5.77 -4.44 -26.81
CA PRO A 339 -6.03 -4.00 -25.44
C PRO A 339 -7.05 -4.89 -24.72
N GLN A 340 -8.11 -5.33 -25.42
CA GLN A 340 -9.09 -6.25 -24.86
C GLN A 340 -8.45 -7.59 -24.49
N ALA A 341 -7.61 -8.15 -25.38
CA ALA A 341 -6.93 -9.41 -25.12
C ALA A 341 -5.95 -9.34 -23.94
N ALA A 342 -5.36 -8.18 -23.66
CA ALA A 342 -4.54 -7.98 -22.46
C ALA A 342 -5.37 -7.95 -21.17
N MET A 343 -6.57 -7.36 -21.20
CA MET A 343 -7.48 -7.40 -20.07
C MET A 343 -8.08 -8.81 -19.84
N GLU A 344 -8.34 -9.55 -20.92
CA GLU A 344 -8.68 -10.98 -20.84
C GLU A 344 -7.55 -11.80 -20.21
N VAL A 345 -6.28 -11.49 -20.53
CA VAL A 345 -5.12 -12.14 -19.90
C VAL A 345 -5.11 -11.90 -18.39
N GLY A 346 -5.46 -10.70 -17.93
CA GLY A 346 -5.66 -10.43 -16.50
C GLY A 346 -6.65 -11.41 -15.87
N CYS A 347 -7.87 -11.52 -16.40
CA CYS A 347 -8.84 -12.50 -15.92
C CYS A 347 -8.29 -13.94 -15.89
N MET A 348 -7.53 -14.33 -16.91
CA MET A 348 -6.98 -15.67 -17.01
C MET A 348 -5.94 -15.96 -15.93
N VAL A 349 -5.08 -14.99 -15.63
CA VAL A 349 -4.07 -15.12 -14.57
C VAL A 349 -4.75 -15.31 -13.23
N GLU A 350 -5.70 -14.44 -12.89
CA GLU A 350 -6.38 -14.49 -11.58
C GLU A 350 -7.18 -15.78 -11.39
N VAL A 351 -7.81 -16.30 -12.44
CA VAL A 351 -8.52 -17.59 -12.35
C VAL A 351 -7.56 -18.74 -12.12
N VAL A 352 -6.41 -18.77 -12.81
CA VAL A 352 -5.40 -19.81 -12.59
C VAL A 352 -4.86 -19.73 -11.17
N ASP A 353 -4.49 -18.52 -10.73
CA ASP A 353 -3.95 -18.26 -9.40
C ASP A 353 -4.91 -18.69 -8.29
N ILE A 354 -6.19 -18.32 -8.38
CA ILE A 354 -7.21 -18.72 -7.40
C ILE A 354 -7.46 -20.23 -7.42
N ASP A 355 -7.56 -20.85 -8.61
CA ASP A 355 -7.82 -22.29 -8.72
C ASP A 355 -6.64 -23.10 -8.13
N ASP A 356 -5.40 -22.64 -8.29
CA ASP A 356 -4.19 -23.25 -7.71
C ASP A 356 -4.09 -22.96 -6.19
N LEU A 357 -4.39 -21.75 -5.73
CA LEU A 357 -4.47 -21.40 -4.30
C LEU A 357 -5.51 -22.23 -3.55
N ASP A 358 -6.71 -22.42 -4.11
CA ASP A 358 -7.74 -23.29 -3.51
C ASP A 358 -7.25 -24.72 -3.34
N HIS A 359 -6.50 -25.23 -4.32
CA HIS A 359 -5.87 -26.54 -4.23
C HIS A 359 -4.80 -26.59 -3.12
N PHE A 360 -3.90 -25.61 -3.08
CA PHE A 360 -2.79 -25.59 -2.13
C PHE A 360 -3.20 -25.28 -0.70
N ILE A 361 -4.27 -24.51 -0.49
CA ILE A 361 -4.89 -24.31 0.84
C ILE A 361 -5.35 -25.66 1.40
N LEU A 362 -6.06 -26.47 0.60
CA LEU A 362 -6.51 -27.80 1.04
C LEU A 362 -5.33 -28.72 1.39
N GLN A 363 -4.22 -28.65 0.63
CA GLN A 363 -3.00 -29.39 0.94
C GLN A 363 -2.34 -28.93 2.25
N ALA A 364 -2.25 -27.62 2.46
CA ALA A 364 -1.70 -27.03 3.68
C ALA A 364 -2.56 -27.38 4.91
N GLU A 365 -3.89 -27.33 4.79
CA GLU A 365 -4.83 -27.76 5.83
C GLU A 365 -4.65 -29.24 6.19
N ALA A 366 -4.54 -30.12 5.19
CA ALA A 366 -4.32 -31.55 5.41
C ALA A 366 -3.00 -31.85 6.16
N SER A 367 -2.01 -30.98 5.99
CA SER A 367 -0.72 -31.01 6.69
C SER A 367 -0.71 -30.27 8.04
N ASN A 368 -1.82 -29.63 8.43
CA ASN A 368 -1.92 -28.71 9.57
C ASN A 368 -0.92 -27.54 9.51
N ALA A 369 -0.59 -27.06 8.32
CA ALA A 369 0.31 -25.93 8.10
C ALA A 369 -0.44 -24.59 8.19
N THR A 370 -0.89 -24.21 9.39
CA THR A 370 -1.83 -23.10 9.60
C THR A 370 -1.30 -21.73 9.17
N ASP A 371 0.02 -21.53 9.24
CA ASP A 371 0.66 -20.31 8.75
C ASP A 371 0.66 -20.21 7.23
N ILE A 372 0.86 -21.33 6.54
CA ILE A 372 0.80 -21.39 5.08
C ILE A 372 -0.65 -21.22 4.60
N VAL A 373 -1.60 -21.83 5.30
CA VAL A 373 -3.03 -21.57 5.05
C VAL A 373 -3.34 -20.08 5.18
N ALA A 374 -2.83 -19.41 6.22
CA ALA A 374 -3.03 -17.98 6.37
C ALA A 374 -2.36 -17.16 5.26
N ALA A 375 -1.14 -17.50 4.85
CA ALA A 375 -0.47 -16.85 3.71
C ALA A 375 -1.30 -16.97 2.43
N PHE A 376 -1.68 -18.19 2.06
CA PHE A 376 -2.40 -18.45 0.81
C PHE A 376 -3.82 -17.86 0.79
N ASN A 377 -4.51 -17.77 1.94
CA ASN A 377 -5.78 -17.05 1.98
C ASN A 377 -5.60 -15.55 1.70
N ILE A 378 -4.50 -14.93 2.14
CA ILE A 378 -4.24 -13.51 1.85
C ILE A 378 -4.03 -13.29 0.36
N LEU A 379 -3.20 -14.13 -0.27
CA LEU A 379 -2.98 -14.11 -1.72
C LEU A 379 -4.33 -14.25 -2.45
N ARG A 380 -5.11 -15.29 -2.13
CA ARG A 380 -6.39 -15.59 -2.79
C ARG A 380 -7.41 -14.47 -2.65
N ASP A 381 -7.49 -13.87 -1.46
CA ASP A 381 -8.39 -12.74 -1.20
C ASP A 381 -7.98 -11.50 -2.00
N GLY A 382 -6.68 -11.32 -2.27
CA GLY A 382 -6.15 -10.33 -3.23
C GLY A 382 -6.57 -10.65 -4.67
N SER A 383 -6.35 -11.89 -5.11
CA SER A 383 -6.66 -12.35 -6.47
C SER A 383 -8.15 -12.25 -6.81
N TYR A 384 -9.05 -12.44 -5.84
CA TYR A 384 -10.49 -12.16 -6.04
C TYR A 384 -10.74 -10.71 -6.47
N LYS A 385 -10.06 -9.74 -5.84
CA LYS A 385 -10.22 -8.32 -6.17
C LYS A 385 -9.65 -8.02 -7.55
N HIS A 386 -8.48 -8.57 -7.85
CA HIS A 386 -7.87 -8.41 -9.17
C HIS A 386 -8.77 -8.96 -10.28
N TYR A 387 -9.38 -10.14 -10.09
CA TYR A 387 -10.32 -10.73 -11.06
C TYR A 387 -11.48 -9.77 -11.35
N TRP A 388 -12.11 -9.22 -10.32
CA TRP A 388 -13.23 -8.29 -10.49
C TRP A 388 -12.79 -6.95 -11.10
N ALA A 389 -11.58 -6.48 -10.81
CA ALA A 389 -10.99 -5.30 -11.45
C ALA A 389 -10.80 -5.52 -12.98
N PHE A 390 -10.32 -6.70 -13.40
CA PHE A 390 -10.19 -7.04 -14.82
C PHE A 390 -11.55 -7.25 -15.51
N ASP A 391 -12.48 -7.98 -14.87
CA ASP A 391 -13.84 -8.19 -15.37
C ASP A 391 -14.54 -6.86 -15.65
N LYS A 392 -14.42 -5.92 -14.71
CA LYS A 392 -14.98 -4.60 -14.89
C LYS A 392 -14.23 -3.76 -15.91
N GLY A 393 -12.90 -3.84 -15.93
CA GLY A 393 -12.09 -3.21 -16.96
C GLY A 393 -12.56 -3.59 -18.37
N LEU A 394 -12.86 -4.87 -18.61
CA LEU A 394 -13.45 -5.36 -19.86
C LEU A 394 -14.84 -4.76 -20.13
N LYS A 395 -15.71 -4.74 -19.12
CA LYS A 395 -17.06 -4.14 -19.24
C LYS A 395 -16.98 -2.64 -19.60
N ASN A 396 -16.04 -1.90 -19.02
CA ASN A 396 -15.79 -0.48 -19.31
C ASN A 396 -15.28 -0.26 -20.74
N MET A 397 -14.58 -1.24 -21.32
CA MET A 397 -14.19 -1.25 -22.73
C MET A 397 -15.33 -1.61 -23.69
N GLY A 398 -16.54 -1.87 -23.17
CA GLY A 398 -17.72 -2.25 -23.96
C GLY A 398 -17.87 -3.76 -24.17
N VAL A 399 -17.10 -4.59 -23.45
CA VAL A 399 -17.23 -6.05 -23.46
C VAL A 399 -18.25 -6.47 -22.42
N ALA A 400 -19.51 -6.59 -22.84
CA ALA A 400 -20.63 -6.81 -21.93
C ALA A 400 -20.48 -8.05 -21.01
N ASP A 401 -19.84 -9.10 -21.51
CA ASP A 401 -19.65 -10.36 -20.81
C ASP A 401 -18.46 -10.34 -19.84
N GLY A 402 -17.69 -9.24 -19.76
CA GLY A 402 -16.52 -9.13 -18.88
C GLY A 402 -15.51 -10.25 -19.13
N CYS A 403 -14.99 -10.87 -18.07
CA CYS A 403 -14.04 -11.98 -18.15
C CYS A 403 -14.59 -13.19 -18.91
N ALA A 404 -15.92 -13.40 -18.93
CA ALA A 404 -16.55 -14.52 -19.63
C ALA A 404 -16.35 -14.46 -21.17
N VAL A 405 -15.91 -13.31 -21.71
CA VAL A 405 -15.54 -13.19 -23.13
C VAL A 405 -14.37 -14.12 -23.50
N ALA A 406 -13.49 -14.44 -22.54
CA ALA A 406 -12.33 -15.28 -22.76
C ALA A 406 -12.70 -16.77 -22.90
N GLY A 407 -13.89 -17.18 -22.44
CA GLY A 407 -14.35 -18.57 -22.36
C GLY A 407 -15.21 -18.83 -21.12
N GLU A 408 -15.95 -19.95 -21.11
CA GLU A 408 -16.83 -20.34 -19.99
C GLU A 408 -16.02 -20.66 -18.73
N GLU A 409 -14.82 -21.19 -18.90
CA GLU A 409 -13.90 -21.51 -17.81
C GLU A 409 -13.38 -20.27 -17.06
N TRP A 410 -13.44 -19.09 -17.69
CA TRP A 410 -13.03 -17.81 -17.11
C TRP A 410 -14.20 -17.01 -16.55
N ALA A 411 -15.42 -17.55 -16.66
CA ALA A 411 -16.65 -16.90 -16.24
C ALA A 411 -16.99 -17.25 -14.79
N LYS A 412 -16.56 -16.43 -13.84
CA LYS A 412 -16.72 -16.68 -12.40
C LYS A 412 -17.82 -15.79 -11.82
N THR A 413 -18.55 -16.30 -10.83
CA THR A 413 -19.60 -15.55 -10.12
C THR A 413 -19.13 -15.03 -8.77
N VAL A 414 -19.89 -14.11 -8.17
CA VAL A 414 -19.63 -13.60 -6.80
C VAL A 414 -19.76 -14.68 -5.72
N GLU A 415 -20.45 -15.78 -5.99
CA GLU A 415 -20.46 -16.94 -5.09
C GLU A 415 -19.20 -17.79 -5.22
N GLU A 416 -18.60 -17.83 -6.41
CA GLU A 416 -17.34 -18.55 -6.65
C GLU A 416 -16.16 -17.73 -6.16
N TYR A 417 -16.09 -16.45 -6.53
CA TYR A 417 -15.07 -15.47 -6.13
C TYR A 417 -15.73 -14.38 -5.30
N PRO A 418 -15.78 -14.54 -3.97
CA PRO A 418 -16.46 -13.60 -3.08
C PRO A 418 -15.85 -12.21 -3.19
N ASP A 419 -16.66 -11.28 -3.69
CA ASP A 419 -16.40 -9.87 -3.52
C ASP A 419 -16.78 -9.50 -2.08
N THR A 420 -15.79 -9.28 -1.22
CA THR A 420 -16.03 -8.95 0.19
C THR A 420 -16.72 -7.60 0.39
N HIS A 421 -17.01 -6.86 -0.69
CA HIS A 421 -17.83 -5.64 -0.68
C HIS A 421 -19.29 -5.88 -1.09
N GLY A 422 -19.71 -7.12 -1.34
CA GLY A 422 -20.97 -7.47 -1.99
C GLY A 422 -22.03 -8.25 -1.21
N ASP A 423 -22.28 -8.04 0.10
CA ASP A 423 -23.58 -8.46 0.66
C ASP A 423 -24.08 -7.62 1.85
N SER A 424 -24.93 -6.63 1.55
CA SER A 424 -26.05 -6.31 2.41
C SER A 424 -27.20 -5.71 1.59
N GLY A 425 -27.78 -6.50 0.67
CA GLY A 425 -28.64 -5.87 -0.32
C GLY A 425 -29.65 -6.65 -1.14
N GLN A 426 -30.16 -7.83 -0.73
CA GLN A 426 -31.55 -8.24 -1.08
C GLN A 426 -32.00 -9.55 -0.40
N GLY A 427 -32.19 -9.50 0.92
CA GLY A 427 -33.10 -10.42 1.60
C GLY A 427 -34.55 -10.09 1.26
N GLY A 428 -35.05 -10.63 0.15
CA GLY A 428 -36.45 -10.50 -0.27
C GLY A 428 -37.40 -11.03 0.81
N ASN A 429 -38.01 -10.11 1.56
CA ASN A 429 -39.11 -10.39 2.48
C ASN A 429 -40.34 -10.91 1.70
N GLY A 430 -40.41 -12.24 1.56
CA GLY A 430 -41.59 -12.96 1.10
C GLY A 430 -42.72 -12.91 2.13
N ALA A 431 -43.37 -11.76 2.29
CA ALA A 431 -44.61 -11.65 3.04
C ALA A 431 -45.74 -12.34 2.26
N GLY A 432 -46.00 -13.61 2.59
CA GLY A 432 -47.15 -14.36 2.11
C GLY A 432 -48.46 -13.68 2.51
N ARG A 433 -49.04 -12.89 1.61
CA ARG A 433 -50.44 -12.45 1.71
C ARG A 433 -51.36 -13.42 1.02
N GLN A 434 -52.00 -14.21 1.87
CA GLN A 434 -53.25 -14.93 1.68
C GLN A 434 -54.28 -14.11 0.88
N HIS A 435 -54.64 -14.59 -0.32
CA HIS A 435 -55.96 -14.38 -0.88
C HIS A 435 -56.45 -15.66 -1.55
N GLY A 436 -57.42 -16.30 -0.91
CA GLY A 436 -58.18 -17.40 -1.50
C GLY A 436 -59.13 -16.91 -2.59
N ARG A 437 -59.36 -17.79 -3.57
CA ARG A 437 -60.58 -17.95 -4.37
C ARG A 437 -60.45 -19.24 -5.17
N GLY A 438 -61.41 -20.14 -5.00
CA GLY A 438 -61.53 -21.39 -5.77
C GLY A 438 -61.73 -22.59 -4.87
#